data_AF-A0A8T4EWU7-F1
#
_entry.id   AF-A0A8T4EWU7-F1
#
_cell.length_a   1.000
_cell.length_b   1.000
_cell.length_c   1.000
_cell.angle_alpha   90.00
_cell.angle_beta   90.00
_cell.angle_gamma   90.00
#
_symmetry.space_group_name_H-M   'P 1'
#
loop_
_entity.id
_entity.type
_entity.pdbx_description
1 polymer ?
#
loop_
_entity_poly.entity_id
_entity_poly.type
_entity_poly.pdbx_seq_one_letter_code
_entity_poly.pdbx_strand_id
1 'polypeptide(L)'
;MASPEPLRQPRRPPTATLRPAREIPLESDELDEFRWAVARVFNDQTSAENLLARIGYPREHLPTWAGQNADTWWTEVFLALHHGIIDLPHRRLLGAAVRVYQHNPVFRPLAQRHGLINLDEGTAGEQDMTDPVAPEPQAPSMPEVHPDEPEDASADSTAEAVGAPEEAGLADAEEAGPPTCHVIIRASSEDARVEAADILRALELDPRDVWSTAHAISYRLNTDDISHVRRQLDSTDLGWTVVPAGARDYLLREVYVQGPDGRRFRFLDAPAQQTVGNIAAEVVDQYGKTFADKARPTVVDHVEDDGRRRRLAPEATLHDEGVREGAHLRVGFEATAGAINPLDRQDALSRVRNELLSFARSRPDLVVRGFPPMLPTEYELEFTQPSLGPPRTQDGDPTRVERHVVSISLRGDFPQTPPVVFWDSLIFHPNVYPNYGDMSLDHPEHSGLVCLGMLAESYRPSLDFGDLFQLLIDMAAFRNYGLLEPTGVVGADGREETRVNFYDRAAAIWVAEHPEEILQMGGSPGGRPMRVEPEYRNVIEAVT
;
A
#
# COMPACT_ATOMS: atom_id res chain seq x y z
N MET A 1 -15.22 0.74 -63.02
CA MET A 1 -15.66 0.06 -61.79
C MET A 1 -14.80 -1.18 -61.63
N ALA A 2 -13.79 -1.13 -60.77
CA ALA A 2 -12.88 -2.24 -60.49
C ALA A 2 -13.31 -2.90 -59.16
N SER A 3 -13.49 -4.21 -59.18
CA SER A 3 -13.86 -5.01 -57.99
C SER A 3 -12.68 -5.13 -57.02
N PRO A 4 -12.90 -5.09 -55.70
CA PRO A 4 -11.82 -5.23 -54.73
C PRO A 4 -11.48 -6.72 -54.48
N GLU A 5 -10.19 -6.97 -54.41
CA GLU A 5 -9.54 -8.25 -54.13
C GLU A 5 -9.62 -8.59 -52.63
N PRO A 6 -9.97 -9.83 -52.22
CA PRO A 6 -10.13 -10.17 -50.81
C PRO A 6 -8.78 -10.44 -50.12
N LEU A 7 -8.56 -9.73 -49.02
CA LEU A 7 -7.41 -9.88 -48.11
C LEU A 7 -7.33 -11.30 -47.54
N ARG A 8 -6.20 -12.00 -47.77
CA ARG A 8 -5.87 -13.28 -47.14
C ARG A 8 -5.64 -13.11 -45.63
N GLN A 9 -6.35 -13.89 -44.82
CA GLN A 9 -6.13 -13.95 -43.38
C GLN A 9 -4.80 -14.66 -43.03
N PRO A 10 -4.08 -14.21 -41.98
CA PRO A 10 -2.84 -14.84 -41.52
C PRO A 10 -3.10 -16.23 -40.90
N ARG A 11 -2.26 -17.20 -41.25
CA ARG A 11 -2.30 -18.56 -40.69
C ARG A 11 -1.95 -18.54 -39.20
N ARG A 12 -2.82 -19.10 -38.35
CA ARG A 12 -2.50 -19.38 -36.93
C ARG A 12 -1.32 -20.36 -36.83
N PRO A 13 -0.33 -20.13 -35.94
CA PRO A 13 0.70 -21.11 -35.65
C PRO A 13 0.09 -22.37 -35.00
N PRO A 14 0.67 -23.56 -35.22
CA PRO A 14 0.18 -24.80 -34.63
C PRO A 14 0.33 -24.76 -33.11
N THR A 15 -0.77 -25.00 -32.39
CA THR A 15 -0.80 -25.15 -30.94
C THR A 15 0.13 -26.30 -30.53
N ALA A 16 1.24 -25.99 -29.86
CA ALA A 16 2.08 -27.00 -29.23
C ALA A 16 1.23 -27.75 -28.20
N THR A 17 1.02 -29.04 -28.42
CA THR A 17 0.33 -29.93 -27.48
C THR A 17 1.22 -30.11 -26.25
N LEU A 18 1.02 -29.27 -25.23
CA LEU A 18 1.63 -29.42 -23.92
C LEU A 18 1.33 -30.82 -23.39
N ARG A 19 2.37 -31.64 -23.22
CA ARG A 19 2.24 -32.93 -22.55
C ARG A 19 1.70 -32.68 -21.14
N PRO A 20 0.72 -33.45 -20.65
CA PRO A 20 0.21 -33.28 -19.30
C PRO A 20 1.37 -33.42 -18.30
N ALA A 21 1.46 -32.48 -17.37
CA ALA A 21 2.49 -32.49 -16.34
C ALA A 21 2.39 -33.79 -15.53
N ARG A 22 3.50 -34.52 -15.42
CA ARG A 22 3.62 -35.74 -14.61
C ARG A 22 4.30 -35.41 -13.29
N GLU A 23 4.02 -36.23 -12.27
CA GLU A 23 4.70 -36.09 -10.99
C GLU A 23 6.18 -36.40 -11.14
N ILE A 24 7.02 -35.74 -10.34
CA ILE A 24 8.45 -36.03 -10.32
C ILE A 24 8.69 -37.22 -9.37
N PRO A 25 9.29 -38.32 -9.85
CA PRO A 25 9.69 -39.41 -8.97
C PRO A 25 10.95 -38.97 -8.23
N LEU A 26 10.83 -38.63 -6.94
CA LEU A 26 11.96 -38.42 -6.06
C LEU A 26 12.35 -39.75 -5.43
N GLU A 27 13.63 -40.14 -5.55
CA GLU A 27 14.18 -41.27 -4.79
C GLU A 27 14.21 -40.96 -3.29
N SER A 28 14.29 -41.98 -2.43
CA SER A 28 14.24 -41.79 -0.96
C SER A 28 15.29 -40.78 -0.47
N ASP A 29 16.53 -40.88 -0.97
CA ASP A 29 17.62 -39.98 -0.59
C ASP A 29 17.39 -38.54 -1.10
N GLU A 30 16.83 -38.39 -2.30
CA GLU A 30 16.48 -37.08 -2.87
C GLU A 30 15.33 -36.42 -2.10
N LEU A 31 14.36 -37.22 -1.64
CA LEU A 31 13.24 -36.76 -0.86
C LEU A 31 13.68 -36.28 0.53
N ASP A 32 14.60 -37.01 1.17
CA ASP A 32 15.19 -36.61 2.45
C ASP A 32 16.04 -35.34 2.30
N GLU A 33 16.88 -35.26 1.27
CA GLU A 33 17.67 -34.06 0.96
C GLU A 33 16.76 -32.85 0.69
N PHE A 34 15.68 -33.05 -0.07
CA PHE A 34 14.71 -32.01 -0.38
C PHE A 34 13.96 -31.54 0.87
N ARG A 35 13.44 -32.46 1.69
CA ARG A 35 12.78 -32.12 2.96
C ARG A 35 13.70 -31.31 3.86
N TRP A 36 14.94 -31.76 4.04
CA TRP A 36 15.91 -31.07 4.89
C TRP A 36 16.22 -29.66 4.39
N ALA A 37 16.41 -29.49 3.07
CA ALA A 37 16.64 -28.18 2.48
C ALA A 37 15.42 -27.26 2.62
N VAL A 38 14.20 -27.76 2.45
CA VAL A 38 12.97 -27.00 2.69
C VAL A 38 12.87 -26.60 4.15
N ALA A 39 13.10 -27.51 5.10
CA ALA A 39 13.04 -27.19 6.53
C ALA A 39 14.08 -26.16 6.96
N ARG A 40 15.26 -26.15 6.33
CA ARG A 40 16.32 -25.17 6.62
C ARG A 40 16.02 -23.79 6.07
N VAL A 41 15.43 -23.71 4.88
CA VAL A 41 15.17 -22.45 4.17
C VAL A 41 13.85 -21.81 4.61
N PHE A 42 12.84 -22.64 4.90
CA PHE A 42 11.51 -22.23 5.36
C PHE A 42 11.35 -22.68 6.82
N ASN A 43 12.20 -22.12 7.69
CA ASN A 43 12.38 -22.56 9.07
C ASN A 43 11.48 -21.82 10.08
N ASP A 44 10.61 -20.94 9.62
CA ASP A 44 9.59 -20.25 10.40
C ASP A 44 8.19 -20.52 9.85
N GLN A 45 7.17 -20.38 10.72
CA GLN A 45 5.79 -20.72 10.39
C GLN A 45 5.28 -19.93 9.18
N THR A 46 5.62 -18.65 9.11
CA THR A 46 5.07 -17.75 8.09
C THR A 46 5.62 -18.10 6.72
N SER A 47 6.94 -18.30 6.59
CA SER A 47 7.55 -18.67 5.30
C SER A 47 7.11 -20.06 4.82
N ALA A 48 6.93 -21.01 5.74
CA ALA A 48 6.47 -22.35 5.42
C ALA A 48 5.01 -22.40 4.96
N GLU A 49 4.10 -21.75 5.68
CA GLU A 49 2.69 -21.64 5.29
C GLU A 49 2.52 -20.90 3.95
N ASN A 50 3.32 -19.85 3.71
CA ASN A 50 3.32 -19.14 2.43
C ASN A 50 3.75 -20.03 1.26
N LEU A 51 4.76 -20.88 1.45
CA LEU A 51 5.17 -21.85 0.43
C LEU A 51 4.07 -22.87 0.15
N LEU A 52 3.43 -23.39 1.19
CA LEU A 52 2.33 -24.36 1.08
C LEU A 52 1.07 -23.79 0.42
N ALA A 53 0.72 -22.53 0.72
CA ALA A 53 -0.39 -21.85 0.05
C ALA A 53 -0.17 -21.74 -1.47
N ARG A 54 1.07 -21.47 -1.91
CA ARG A 54 1.42 -21.36 -3.35
C ARG A 54 1.22 -22.65 -4.15
N ILE A 55 1.26 -23.81 -3.48
CA ILE A 55 1.06 -25.12 -4.14
C ILE A 55 -0.37 -25.65 -3.99
N GLY A 56 -1.23 -24.90 -3.29
CA GLY A 56 -2.62 -25.26 -3.03
C GLY A 56 -2.80 -26.26 -1.89
N TYR A 57 -1.87 -26.29 -0.92
CA TYR A 57 -2.02 -27.14 0.27
C TYR A 57 -3.19 -26.65 1.15
N PRO A 58 -4.14 -27.51 1.55
CA PRO A 58 -5.30 -27.12 2.36
C PRO A 58 -4.92 -26.61 3.76
N ARG A 59 -5.50 -25.49 4.18
CA ARG A 59 -5.14 -24.83 5.46
C ARG A 59 -5.58 -25.64 6.68
N GLU A 60 -6.72 -26.31 6.58
CA GLU A 60 -7.30 -27.17 7.61
C GLU A 60 -6.45 -28.42 7.91
N HIS A 61 -5.47 -28.71 7.05
CA HIS A 61 -4.54 -29.84 7.18
C HIS A 61 -3.11 -29.40 7.53
N LEU A 62 -2.91 -28.12 7.90
CA LEU A 62 -1.62 -27.64 8.38
C LEU A 62 -1.32 -28.21 9.77
N PRO A 63 -0.14 -28.79 10.00
CA PRO A 63 0.29 -29.18 11.34
C PRO A 63 0.43 -27.96 12.25
N THR A 64 0.24 -28.17 13.55
CA THR A 64 0.42 -27.10 14.54
C THR A 64 1.91 -26.80 14.72
N TRP A 65 2.33 -25.55 14.48
CA TRP A 65 3.74 -25.14 14.60
C TRP A 65 4.25 -25.08 16.04
N ALA A 66 3.35 -24.86 17.02
CA ALA A 66 3.72 -24.53 18.40
C ALA A 66 4.60 -25.60 19.07
N GLY A 67 5.88 -25.26 19.29
CA GLY A 67 6.85 -26.10 20.00
C GLY A 67 7.54 -27.16 19.16
N GLN A 68 7.26 -27.24 17.85
CA GLN A 68 7.96 -28.13 16.93
C GLN A 68 9.13 -27.39 16.27
N ASN A 69 10.24 -28.10 16.01
CA ASN A 69 11.27 -27.58 15.12
C ASN A 69 10.81 -27.74 13.65
N ALA A 70 11.36 -26.91 12.76
CA ALA A 70 10.97 -26.91 11.35
C ALA A 70 11.10 -28.30 10.68
N ASP A 71 12.10 -29.09 11.06
CA ASP A 71 12.32 -30.44 10.52
C ASP A 71 11.15 -31.40 10.86
N THR A 72 10.67 -31.39 12.11
CA THR A 72 9.52 -32.18 12.54
C THR A 72 8.26 -31.74 11.82
N TRP A 73 8.02 -30.44 11.73
CA TRP A 73 6.84 -29.88 11.09
C TRP A 73 6.81 -30.22 9.58
N TRP A 74 7.93 -30.05 8.88
CA TRP A 74 8.05 -30.41 7.47
C TRP A 74 7.98 -31.92 7.23
N THR A 75 8.35 -32.76 8.21
CA THR A 75 8.14 -34.21 8.13
C THR A 75 6.65 -34.56 8.09
N GLU A 76 5.83 -33.93 8.94
CA GLU A 76 4.36 -34.13 8.92
C GLU A 76 3.74 -33.66 7.60
N VAL A 77 4.20 -32.52 7.07
CA VAL A 77 3.76 -32.01 5.77
C VAL A 77 4.13 -32.96 4.63
N PHE A 78 5.37 -33.45 4.57
CA PHE A 78 5.80 -34.39 3.54
C PHE A 78 5.03 -35.72 3.62
N LEU A 79 4.65 -36.16 4.82
CA LEU A 79 3.80 -37.33 5.01
C LEU A 79 2.40 -37.10 4.40
N ALA A 80 1.79 -35.93 4.63
CA ALA A 80 0.50 -35.57 4.04
C ALA A 80 0.58 -35.44 2.49
N LEU A 81 1.66 -34.85 1.98
CA LEU A 81 1.95 -34.78 0.54
C LEU A 81 2.07 -36.18 -0.08
N HIS A 82 2.75 -37.10 0.59
CA HIS A 82 2.87 -38.49 0.16
C HIS A 82 1.51 -39.22 0.11
N HIS A 83 0.59 -38.87 1.01
CA HIS A 83 -0.79 -39.39 1.00
C HIS A 83 -1.70 -38.73 -0.05
N GLY A 84 -1.17 -37.84 -0.90
CA GLY A 84 -1.91 -37.29 -2.03
C GLY A 84 -2.89 -36.19 -1.64
N ILE A 85 -2.58 -35.41 -0.60
CA ILE A 85 -3.41 -34.25 -0.21
C ILE A 85 -3.59 -33.21 -1.33
N ILE A 86 -2.64 -33.15 -2.27
CA ILE A 86 -2.71 -32.36 -3.49
C ILE A 86 -2.16 -33.14 -4.68
N ASP A 87 -2.59 -32.77 -5.89
CA ASP A 87 -2.04 -33.32 -7.13
C ASP A 87 -0.62 -32.83 -7.39
N LEU A 88 0.25 -33.75 -7.83
CA LEU A 88 1.64 -33.47 -8.20
C LEU A 88 2.46 -32.78 -7.07
N PRO A 89 2.45 -33.32 -5.84
CA PRO A 89 2.88 -32.60 -4.65
C PRO A 89 4.34 -32.16 -4.70
N HIS A 90 5.28 -33.07 -5.02
CA HIS A 90 6.70 -32.76 -5.02
C HIS A 90 7.08 -31.86 -6.18
N ARG A 91 6.43 -32.05 -7.34
CA ARG A 91 6.62 -31.17 -8.50
C ARG A 91 6.24 -29.73 -8.18
N ARG A 92 5.08 -29.53 -7.56
CA ARG A 92 4.59 -28.21 -7.19
C ARG A 92 5.45 -27.59 -6.10
N LEU A 93 5.79 -28.34 -5.06
CA LEU A 93 6.62 -27.86 -3.95
C LEU A 93 8.02 -27.46 -4.44
N LEU A 94 8.69 -28.32 -5.21
CA LEU A 94 10.02 -28.01 -5.76
C LEU A 94 9.98 -26.83 -6.72
N GLY A 95 8.98 -26.77 -7.61
CA GLY A 95 8.79 -25.63 -8.52
C GLY A 95 8.44 -24.31 -7.81
N ALA A 96 7.79 -24.36 -6.65
CA ALA A 96 7.56 -23.18 -5.82
C ALA A 96 8.83 -22.76 -5.07
N ALA A 97 9.58 -23.72 -4.51
CA ALA A 97 10.82 -23.46 -3.78
C ALA A 97 11.91 -22.84 -4.68
N VAL A 98 12.10 -23.36 -5.90
CA VAL A 98 13.05 -22.81 -6.89
C VAL A 98 12.70 -21.37 -7.29
N ARG A 99 11.40 -21.04 -7.42
CA ARG A 99 10.97 -19.68 -7.75
C ARG A 99 11.28 -18.66 -6.65
N VAL A 100 11.36 -19.10 -5.39
CA VAL A 100 11.74 -18.23 -4.27
C VAL A 100 13.27 -18.18 -4.11
N TYR A 101 13.94 -19.33 -4.26
CA TYR A 101 15.38 -19.47 -4.02
C TYR A 101 16.08 -20.15 -5.21
N GLN A 102 16.19 -19.41 -6.33
CA GLN A 102 16.67 -19.93 -7.62
C GLN A 102 18.11 -20.48 -7.60
N HIS A 103 18.95 -20.00 -6.68
CA HIS A 103 20.35 -20.42 -6.55
C HIS A 103 20.59 -21.38 -5.37
N ASN A 104 19.53 -21.94 -4.75
CA ASN A 104 19.72 -22.89 -3.66
C ASN A 104 20.44 -24.16 -4.17
N PRO A 105 21.51 -24.62 -3.47
CA PRO A 105 22.35 -25.72 -3.94
C PRO A 105 21.65 -27.08 -3.97
N VAL A 106 20.49 -27.23 -3.31
CA VAL A 106 19.68 -28.46 -3.34
C VAL A 106 18.53 -28.34 -4.34
N PHE A 107 17.76 -27.23 -4.29
CA PHE A 107 16.57 -27.08 -5.13
C PHE A 107 16.90 -27.02 -6.62
N ARG A 108 17.96 -26.29 -7.00
CA ARG A 108 18.31 -26.11 -8.43
C ARG A 108 18.75 -27.42 -9.08
N PRO A 109 19.70 -28.21 -8.52
CA PRO A 109 20.08 -29.50 -9.12
C PRO A 109 18.93 -30.52 -9.14
N LEU A 110 18.08 -30.57 -8.11
CA LEU A 110 16.87 -31.42 -8.14
C LEU A 110 15.92 -31.00 -9.27
N ALA A 111 15.63 -29.70 -9.38
CA ALA A 111 14.74 -29.20 -10.42
C ALA A 111 15.27 -29.44 -11.84
N GLN A 112 16.59 -29.36 -12.04
CA GLN A 112 17.25 -29.72 -13.29
C GLN A 112 17.09 -31.20 -13.61
N ARG A 113 17.40 -32.09 -12.65
CA ARG A 113 17.28 -33.55 -12.81
C ARG A 113 15.88 -33.98 -13.22
N HIS A 114 14.85 -33.34 -12.67
CA HIS A 114 13.45 -33.66 -12.97
C HIS A 114 12.81 -32.81 -14.07
N GLY A 115 13.60 -32.05 -14.83
CA GLY A 115 13.12 -31.27 -15.98
C GLY A 115 12.10 -30.20 -15.62
N LEU A 116 12.24 -29.58 -14.44
CA LEU A 116 11.48 -28.39 -14.05
C LEU A 116 12.12 -27.11 -14.57
N ILE A 117 13.44 -27.12 -14.79
CA ILE A 117 14.22 -26.03 -15.39
C ILE A 117 15.18 -26.65 -16.42
N ASN A 118 15.27 -26.08 -17.61
CA ASN A 118 16.16 -26.57 -18.67
C ASN A 118 17.57 -26.01 -18.49
N LEU A 119 18.59 -26.86 -18.64
CA LEU A 119 20.01 -26.47 -18.59
C LEU A 119 20.48 -25.79 -19.89
N ASP A 120 19.77 -25.98 -21.00
CA ASP A 120 20.31 -25.71 -22.34
C ASP A 120 20.06 -24.30 -22.90
N GLU A 121 19.51 -23.36 -22.13
CA GLU A 121 19.34 -21.96 -22.62
C GLU A 121 20.48 -21.01 -22.25
N GLY A 122 21.56 -21.50 -21.63
CA GLY A 122 22.75 -20.66 -21.47
C GLY A 122 23.89 -21.31 -20.71
N THR A 123 24.75 -22.05 -21.41
CA THR A 123 26.18 -22.23 -21.07
C THR A 123 26.85 -23.19 -22.05
N ALA A 124 27.29 -22.67 -23.20
CA ALA A 124 28.32 -23.29 -24.03
C ALA A 124 29.52 -22.34 -24.09
N GLY A 125 30.33 -22.38 -23.03
CA GLY A 125 31.55 -21.60 -22.90
C GLY A 125 31.72 -21.22 -21.44
N GLU A 126 32.54 -21.95 -20.70
CA GLU A 126 33.86 -21.44 -20.30
C GLU A 126 34.61 -22.50 -19.49
N GLN A 127 35.90 -22.59 -19.78
CA GLN A 127 36.87 -23.47 -19.14
C GLN A 127 37.41 -22.82 -17.87
N ASP A 128 37.62 -23.65 -16.85
CA ASP A 128 38.78 -23.69 -15.96
C ASP A 128 39.53 -22.37 -15.72
N MET A 129 39.24 -21.70 -14.59
CA MET A 129 40.18 -20.76 -13.98
C MET A 129 40.09 -20.80 -12.45
N THR A 130 41.22 -21.15 -11.85
CA THR A 130 41.51 -21.31 -10.43
C THR A 130 41.44 -20.01 -9.62
N ASP A 131 40.90 -20.12 -8.41
CA ASP A 131 40.84 -19.08 -7.37
C ASP A 131 42.20 -18.49 -6.95
N PRO A 132 42.27 -17.18 -6.65
CA PRO A 132 43.23 -16.64 -5.70
C PRO A 132 42.58 -16.35 -4.34
N VAL A 133 43.30 -16.79 -3.31
CA VAL A 133 43.04 -16.69 -1.87
C VAL A 133 42.87 -15.24 -1.38
N ALA A 134 41.82 -14.99 -0.60
CA ALA A 134 41.59 -13.74 0.13
C ALA A 134 42.37 -13.69 1.47
N PRO A 135 42.87 -12.52 1.92
CA PRO A 135 43.52 -12.37 3.23
C PRO A 135 42.52 -12.11 4.37
N GLU A 136 42.88 -12.61 5.56
CA GLU A 136 42.18 -12.52 6.85
C GLU A 136 41.90 -11.07 7.33
N PRO A 137 40.72 -10.80 7.95
CA PRO A 137 40.42 -9.52 8.56
C PRO A 137 40.99 -9.39 9.99
N GLN A 138 41.63 -8.25 10.27
CA GLN A 138 42.03 -7.83 11.62
C GLN A 138 40.86 -7.14 12.34
N ALA A 139 40.67 -7.47 13.62
CA ALA A 139 39.64 -6.92 14.49
C ALA A 139 39.94 -5.47 14.95
N PRO A 140 38.95 -4.58 15.05
CA PRO A 140 39.13 -3.23 15.59
C PRO A 140 39.10 -3.21 17.13
N SER A 141 40.01 -2.43 17.71
CA SER A 141 40.09 -2.13 19.14
C SER A 141 39.09 -1.02 19.52
N MET A 142 38.33 -1.24 20.59
CA MET A 142 37.53 -0.21 21.26
C MET A 142 38.40 0.69 22.16
N PRO A 143 38.07 1.98 22.32
CA PRO A 143 38.43 2.74 23.50
C PRO A 143 37.27 2.87 24.49
N GLU A 144 37.67 2.93 25.76
CA GLU A 144 36.90 2.90 27.00
C GLU A 144 36.02 4.15 27.23
N VAL A 145 34.90 3.89 27.91
CA VAL A 145 33.94 4.85 28.45
C VAL A 145 34.43 5.33 29.82
N HIS A 146 34.35 6.65 30.07
CA HIS A 146 34.34 7.21 31.42
C HIS A 146 33.06 8.02 31.65
N PRO A 147 32.40 7.88 32.81
CA PRO A 147 31.16 8.58 33.13
C PRO A 147 31.44 9.87 33.91
N ASP A 148 30.65 10.91 33.67
CA ASP A 148 30.45 11.98 34.64
C ASP A 148 28.95 12.30 34.75
N GLU A 149 28.57 12.47 36.01
CA GLU A 149 27.22 12.62 36.56
C GLU A 149 26.97 14.13 36.90
N PRO A 150 25.85 14.54 37.52
CA PRO A 150 24.89 15.45 36.93
C PRO A 150 24.89 16.88 37.53
N GLU A 151 24.26 17.84 36.85
CA GLU A 151 23.86 19.12 37.46
C GLU A 151 22.36 19.39 37.27
N ASP A 152 21.70 19.55 38.42
CA ASP A 152 20.42 20.21 38.65
C ASP A 152 20.44 21.67 38.19
N ALA A 153 19.32 22.16 37.62
CA ALA A 153 18.73 23.43 38.05
C ALA A 153 17.34 23.64 37.43
N SER A 154 16.39 23.88 38.32
CA SER A 154 15.02 24.34 38.10
C SER A 154 14.94 25.76 37.49
N ALA A 155 13.85 26.08 36.80
CA ALA A 155 12.87 27.12 37.18
C ALA A 155 12.04 27.66 35.99
N ASP A 156 10.72 27.54 36.15
CA ASP A 156 9.72 28.62 36.08
C ASP A 156 9.37 29.34 34.75
N SER A 157 8.08 29.67 34.64
CA SER A 157 7.43 30.73 33.82
C SER A 157 6.18 30.27 33.04
N THR A 158 5.04 30.42 33.73
CA THR A 158 3.87 31.24 33.35
C THR A 158 3.35 31.33 31.90
N ALA A 159 2.10 30.89 31.76
CA ALA A 159 0.93 31.46 31.06
C ALA A 159 1.10 32.49 29.93
N GLU A 160 0.43 32.23 28.80
CA GLU A 160 -0.40 33.25 28.12
C GLU A 160 -1.45 32.59 27.21
N ALA A 161 -2.71 32.96 27.45
CA ALA A 161 -3.89 32.54 26.71
C ALA A 161 -4.34 33.70 25.79
N VAL A 162 -4.52 33.41 24.50
CA VAL A 162 -5.10 34.31 23.48
C VAL A 162 -5.71 33.39 22.42
N GLY A 163 -6.92 33.49 21.89
CA GLY A 163 -8.09 34.36 22.09
C GLY A 163 -9.13 33.82 21.11
N ALA A 164 -10.32 33.48 21.58
CA ALA A 164 -11.43 33.02 20.75
C ALA A 164 -12.22 34.23 20.21
N PRO A 165 -12.72 34.22 18.96
CA PRO A 165 -13.63 35.24 18.50
C PRO A 165 -15.08 34.90 18.87
N GLU A 166 -15.78 35.95 19.29
CA GLU A 166 -17.16 36.01 19.76
C GLU A 166 -18.23 35.62 18.73
N GLU A 167 -19.29 35.12 19.36
CA GLU A 167 -20.67 34.86 18.95
C GLU A 167 -21.32 35.85 17.98
N ALA A 168 -22.19 35.30 17.14
CA ALA A 168 -23.35 36.01 16.61
C ALA A 168 -24.63 35.21 16.91
N GLY A 169 -25.33 35.63 17.97
CA GLY A 169 -26.78 35.74 18.08
C GLY A 169 -27.65 34.48 18.10
N LEU A 170 -28.42 34.33 19.19
CA LEU A 170 -29.83 33.84 19.30
C LEU A 170 -30.11 33.70 20.81
N ALA A 171 -30.60 34.72 21.52
CA ALA A 171 -32.01 35.10 21.64
C ALA A 171 -32.94 33.89 21.93
N ASP A 172 -32.97 33.45 23.19
CA ASP A 172 -34.16 33.21 24.01
C ASP A 172 -33.75 32.55 25.34
N ALA A 173 -33.50 33.38 26.36
CA ALA A 173 -33.29 32.94 27.73
C ALA A 173 -34.65 32.69 28.40
N GLU A 174 -35.40 31.72 27.90
CA GLU A 174 -36.67 31.27 28.49
C GLU A 174 -36.40 29.96 29.27
N GLU A 175 -36.54 30.04 30.59
CA GLU A 175 -36.46 28.94 31.58
C GLU A 175 -35.36 27.88 31.35
N ALA A 176 -34.14 28.20 31.81
CA ALA A 176 -33.12 27.18 32.04
C ALA A 176 -33.58 26.27 33.21
N GLY A 177 -34.44 25.31 32.89
CA GLY A 177 -34.72 24.15 33.75
C GLY A 177 -33.43 23.40 34.09
N PRO A 178 -33.50 22.39 34.98
CA PRO A 178 -32.34 21.55 35.28
C PRO A 178 -31.73 21.01 33.98
N PRO A 179 -30.39 20.88 33.89
CA PRO A 179 -29.74 20.42 32.67
C PRO A 179 -30.21 19.01 32.34
N THR A 180 -30.90 18.85 31.22
CA THR A 180 -31.44 17.57 30.74
C THR A 180 -30.67 17.08 29.53
N CYS A 181 -30.75 15.78 29.24
CA CYS A 181 -30.21 15.20 28.02
C CYS A 181 -31.00 15.63 26.79
N HIS A 182 -30.33 15.63 25.64
CA HIS A 182 -30.98 15.76 24.35
C HIS A 182 -30.81 14.45 23.55
N VAL A 183 -31.69 14.21 22.59
CA VAL A 183 -31.54 13.13 21.60
C VAL A 183 -31.69 13.70 20.20
N ILE A 184 -30.71 13.44 19.35
CA ILE A 184 -30.75 13.77 17.93
C ILE A 184 -31.23 12.53 17.19
N ILE A 185 -32.34 12.64 16.45
CA ILE A 185 -32.94 11.55 15.68
C ILE A 185 -32.85 11.84 14.19
N ARG A 186 -32.46 10.84 13.40
CA ARG A 186 -32.49 10.89 11.94
C ARG A 186 -33.94 10.81 11.45
N ALA A 187 -34.42 11.87 10.79
CA ALA A 187 -35.77 11.96 10.27
C ALA A 187 -35.77 12.78 8.97
N SER A 188 -36.08 12.13 7.85
CA SER A 188 -36.05 12.73 6.50
C SER A 188 -37.41 13.24 6.02
N SER A 189 -38.46 13.09 6.83
CA SER A 189 -39.82 13.58 6.54
C SER A 189 -40.49 14.09 7.83
N GLU A 190 -41.57 14.86 7.68
CA GLU A 190 -42.38 15.32 8.81
C GLU A 190 -43.07 14.15 9.51
N ASP A 191 -43.60 13.19 8.75
CA ASP A 191 -44.23 11.98 9.31
C ASP A 191 -43.25 11.19 10.20
N ALA A 192 -41.99 11.06 9.78
CA ALA A 192 -40.95 10.39 10.57
C ALA A 192 -40.61 11.15 11.86
N ARG A 193 -40.76 12.49 11.89
CA ARG A 193 -40.56 13.28 13.12
C ARG A 193 -41.70 13.08 14.09
N VAL A 194 -42.93 13.12 13.59
CA VAL A 194 -44.14 12.86 14.39
C VAL A 194 -44.06 11.45 14.99
N GLU A 195 -43.71 10.45 14.17
CA GLU A 195 -43.51 9.07 14.63
C GLU A 195 -42.41 8.99 15.70
N ALA A 196 -41.26 9.64 15.50
CA ALA A 196 -40.20 9.67 16.49
C ALA A 196 -40.65 10.32 17.81
N ALA A 197 -41.37 11.44 17.76
CA ALA A 197 -41.90 12.11 18.94
C ALA A 197 -42.92 11.23 19.69
N ASP A 198 -43.79 10.52 18.97
CA ASP A 198 -44.77 9.60 19.56
C ASP A 198 -44.09 8.39 20.22
N ILE A 199 -43.05 7.83 19.60
CA ILE A 199 -42.23 6.77 20.19
C ILE A 199 -41.58 7.28 21.49
N LEU A 200 -40.95 8.45 21.47
CA LEU A 200 -40.31 9.04 22.65
C LEU A 200 -41.33 9.31 23.79
N ARG A 201 -42.55 9.76 23.47
CA ARG A 201 -43.63 9.92 24.46
C ARG A 201 -44.09 8.58 25.02
N ALA A 202 -44.21 7.55 24.18
CA ALA A 202 -44.58 6.20 24.60
C ALA A 202 -43.52 5.58 25.54
N LEU A 203 -42.26 5.99 25.41
CA LEU A 203 -41.15 5.65 26.31
C LEU A 203 -41.07 6.55 27.57
N GLU A 204 -42.05 7.44 27.77
CA GLU A 204 -42.15 8.38 28.91
C GLU A 204 -41.01 9.43 28.98
N LEU A 205 -40.35 9.73 27.86
CA LEU A 205 -39.21 10.67 27.79
C LEU A 205 -39.61 12.15 27.57
N ASP A 206 -40.91 12.43 27.41
CA ASP A 206 -41.53 13.77 27.20
C ASP A 206 -40.71 14.71 26.28
N PRO A 207 -40.55 14.36 24.99
CA PRO A 207 -39.69 15.10 24.07
C PRO A 207 -40.20 16.52 23.80
N ARG A 208 -39.27 17.48 23.77
CA ARG A 208 -39.51 18.86 23.34
C ARG A 208 -38.54 19.26 22.24
N ASP A 209 -39.06 19.69 21.10
CA ASP A 209 -38.27 20.10 19.94
C ASP A 209 -37.33 21.26 20.31
N VAL A 210 -36.05 21.12 19.94
CA VAL A 210 -35.03 22.16 20.13
C VAL A 210 -34.70 22.80 18.78
N TRP A 211 -34.40 21.96 17.80
CA TRP A 211 -34.13 22.37 16.42
C TRP A 211 -34.35 21.19 15.46
N SER A 212 -34.48 21.48 14.17
CA SER A 212 -34.51 20.45 13.13
C SER A 212 -33.83 20.92 11.84
N THR A 213 -33.26 19.98 11.08
CA THR A 213 -32.74 20.16 9.71
C THR A 213 -33.62 19.39 8.72
N ALA A 214 -33.24 19.25 7.45
CA ALA A 214 -33.95 18.38 6.51
C ALA A 214 -33.82 16.87 6.83
N HIS A 215 -32.84 16.48 7.65
CA HIS A 215 -32.46 15.07 7.85
C HIS A 215 -32.40 14.63 9.32
N ALA A 216 -32.54 15.58 10.26
CA ALA A 216 -32.49 15.30 11.68
C ALA A 216 -33.33 16.28 12.51
N ILE A 217 -33.66 15.86 13.73
CA ILE A 217 -34.33 16.67 14.75
C ILE A 217 -33.68 16.42 16.10
N SER A 218 -33.50 17.47 16.90
CA SER A 218 -33.05 17.39 18.29
C SER A 218 -34.23 17.58 19.23
N TYR A 219 -34.42 16.64 20.15
CA TYR A 219 -35.38 16.73 21.23
C TYR A 219 -34.66 16.86 22.57
N ARG A 220 -35.06 17.84 23.36
CA ARG A 220 -34.74 17.88 24.79
C ARG A 220 -35.67 16.92 25.51
N LEU A 221 -35.12 16.13 26.43
CA LEU A 221 -35.87 15.14 27.22
C LEU A 221 -36.11 15.64 28.64
N ASN A 222 -37.00 14.98 29.37
CA ASN A 222 -37.31 15.29 30.78
C ASN A 222 -36.33 14.66 31.80
N THR A 223 -35.22 14.08 31.36
CA THR A 223 -34.26 13.34 32.21
C THR A 223 -32.81 13.65 31.81
N ASP A 224 -31.89 13.54 32.77
CA ASP A 224 -30.45 13.62 32.59
C ASP A 224 -29.76 12.23 32.62
N ASP A 225 -30.51 11.15 32.87
CA ASP A 225 -29.98 9.78 32.89
C ASP A 225 -29.79 9.23 31.47
N ILE A 226 -28.60 9.45 30.91
CA ILE A 226 -28.18 8.94 29.59
C ILE A 226 -28.32 7.42 29.50
N SER A 227 -28.04 6.69 30.58
CA SER A 227 -28.10 5.22 30.57
C SER A 227 -29.52 4.73 30.49
N HIS A 228 -30.46 5.42 31.14
CA HIS A 228 -31.89 5.17 30.99
C HIS A 228 -32.35 5.45 29.56
N VAL A 229 -32.01 6.61 29.00
CA VAL A 229 -32.41 7.00 27.63
C VAL A 229 -31.90 5.99 26.61
N ARG A 230 -30.61 5.63 26.64
CA ARG A 230 -30.00 4.66 25.71
C ARG A 230 -30.72 3.31 25.77
N ARG A 231 -30.94 2.75 26.97
CA ARG A 231 -31.65 1.47 27.14
C ARG A 231 -33.06 1.47 26.54
N GLN A 232 -33.79 2.58 26.64
CA GLN A 232 -35.11 2.70 26.03
C GLN A 232 -35.02 2.76 24.51
N LEU A 233 -34.10 3.57 23.98
CA LEU A 233 -33.93 3.76 22.54
C LEU A 233 -33.35 2.53 21.82
N ASP A 234 -32.53 1.72 22.49
CA ASP A 234 -32.01 0.44 21.98
C ASP A 234 -33.14 -0.55 21.64
N SER A 235 -34.35 -0.36 22.19
CA SER A 235 -35.53 -1.18 21.87
C SER A 235 -36.32 -0.72 20.64
N THR A 236 -35.85 0.34 19.96
CA THR A 236 -36.51 0.97 18.82
C THR A 236 -35.67 0.86 17.55
N ASP A 237 -36.31 1.04 16.39
CA ASP A 237 -35.63 1.08 15.08
C ASP A 237 -35.15 2.51 14.71
N LEU A 238 -35.18 3.46 15.65
CA LEU A 238 -34.78 4.84 15.39
C LEU A 238 -33.26 4.96 15.22
N GLY A 239 -32.81 5.76 14.25
CA GLY A 239 -31.41 6.19 14.20
C GLY A 239 -31.20 7.39 15.13
N TRP A 240 -30.52 7.19 16.26
CA TRP A 240 -30.41 8.20 17.32
C TRP A 240 -28.97 8.47 17.78
N THR A 241 -28.76 9.64 18.37
CA THR A 241 -27.54 10.01 19.11
C THR A 241 -27.95 10.75 20.38
N VAL A 242 -27.58 10.22 21.55
CA VAL A 242 -27.86 10.87 22.84
C VAL A 242 -26.76 11.87 23.15
N VAL A 243 -27.17 13.11 23.45
CA VAL A 243 -26.31 14.21 23.86
C VAL A 243 -26.40 14.36 25.38
N PRO A 244 -25.29 14.21 26.12
CA PRO A 244 -25.24 14.41 27.56
C PRO A 244 -25.75 15.78 27.99
N ALA A 245 -26.30 15.87 29.19
CA ALA A 245 -26.64 17.15 29.80
C ALA A 245 -25.40 18.07 29.86
N GLY A 246 -25.53 19.29 29.34
CA GLY A 246 -24.44 20.27 29.25
C GLY A 246 -23.51 20.12 28.03
N ALA A 247 -23.62 19.03 27.25
CA ALA A 247 -22.94 18.93 25.96
C ALA A 247 -23.73 19.67 24.87
N ARG A 248 -23.02 20.10 23.82
CA ARG A 248 -23.64 20.82 22.69
C ARG A 248 -24.29 19.84 21.72
N ASP A 249 -25.56 20.07 21.41
CA ASP A 249 -26.34 19.31 20.43
C ASP A 249 -26.30 19.98 19.06
N TYR A 250 -25.23 19.76 18.31
CA TYR A 250 -25.08 20.33 16.96
C TYR A 250 -24.65 19.30 15.93
N LEU A 251 -24.84 19.66 14.67
CA LEU A 251 -24.53 18.85 13.51
C LEU A 251 -23.35 19.44 12.74
N LEU A 252 -22.51 18.56 12.20
CA LEU A 252 -21.58 18.85 11.13
C LEU A 252 -22.32 18.64 9.82
N ARG A 253 -22.51 19.70 9.04
CA ARG A 253 -23.29 19.65 7.79
C ARG A 253 -22.65 18.72 6.78
N GLU A 254 -21.32 18.71 6.71
CA GLU A 254 -20.54 17.88 5.80
C GLU A 254 -19.28 17.34 6.49
N VAL A 255 -19.09 16.03 6.41
CA VAL A 255 -17.82 15.36 6.75
C VAL A 255 -17.48 14.40 5.61
N TYR A 256 -16.24 14.43 5.14
CA TYR A 256 -15.77 13.59 4.04
C TYR A 256 -15.01 12.40 4.59
N VAL A 257 -15.47 11.18 4.31
CA VAL A 257 -14.87 9.96 4.85
C VAL A 257 -14.39 9.07 3.72
N GLN A 258 -13.10 8.73 3.71
CA GLN A 258 -12.54 7.74 2.80
C GLN A 258 -12.63 6.35 3.45
N GLY A 259 -13.29 5.39 2.82
CA GLY A 259 -13.36 4.01 3.29
C GLY A 259 -12.09 3.19 3.01
N PRO A 260 -12.04 1.94 3.49
CA PRO A 260 -10.84 1.10 3.42
C PRO A 260 -10.31 0.86 2.00
N ASP A 261 -11.20 0.81 1.01
CA ASP A 261 -10.89 0.60 -0.41
C ASP A 261 -10.58 1.90 -1.18
N GLY A 262 -10.51 3.03 -0.47
CA GLY A 262 -10.26 4.35 -1.04
C GLY A 262 -11.50 5.09 -1.54
N ARG A 263 -12.70 4.48 -1.55
CA ARG A 263 -13.95 5.16 -1.91
C ARG A 263 -14.22 6.30 -0.94
N ARG A 264 -14.73 7.42 -1.45
CA ARG A 264 -15.10 8.59 -0.63
C ARG A 264 -16.61 8.62 -0.41
N PHE A 265 -16.98 8.88 0.83
CA PHE A 265 -18.34 9.06 1.31
C PHE A 265 -18.46 10.48 1.85
N ARG A 266 -19.65 11.07 1.70
CA ARG A 266 -19.96 12.37 2.28
C ARG A 266 -21.10 12.15 3.26
N PHE A 267 -20.83 12.43 4.53
CA PHE A 267 -21.81 12.39 5.60
C PHE A 267 -22.47 13.75 5.68
N LEU A 268 -23.80 13.75 5.68
CA LEU A 268 -24.61 14.96 5.83
C LEU A 268 -25.18 15.01 7.23
N ASP A 269 -25.18 16.19 7.83
CA ASP A 269 -25.78 16.44 9.13
C ASP A 269 -25.31 15.42 10.18
N ALA A 270 -24.01 15.13 10.25
CA ALA A 270 -23.43 14.19 11.21
C ALA A 270 -23.47 14.79 12.63
N PRO A 271 -24.12 14.14 13.62
CA PRO A 271 -24.10 14.62 14.99
C PRO A 271 -22.67 14.73 15.52
N ALA A 272 -22.28 15.89 16.04
CA ALA A 272 -20.94 16.05 16.60
C ALA A 272 -20.69 15.16 17.83
N GLN A 273 -21.77 14.71 18.48
CA GLN A 273 -21.75 13.77 19.61
C GLN A 273 -21.79 12.30 19.17
N GLN A 274 -21.84 12.00 17.88
CA GLN A 274 -21.67 10.65 17.36
C GLN A 274 -20.23 10.19 17.61
N THR A 275 -20.04 8.91 17.94
CA THR A 275 -18.71 8.34 18.13
C THR A 275 -18.01 8.13 16.80
N VAL A 276 -16.68 8.21 16.83
CA VAL A 276 -15.82 7.89 15.69
C VAL A 276 -16.07 6.45 15.20
N GLY A 277 -16.26 5.50 16.12
CA GLY A 277 -16.59 4.11 15.80
C GLY A 277 -17.89 3.96 15.02
N ASN A 278 -18.92 4.77 15.33
CA ASN A 278 -20.18 4.73 14.59
C ASN A 278 -20.01 5.24 13.15
N ILE A 279 -19.19 6.27 12.92
CA ILE A 279 -18.85 6.70 11.54
C ILE A 279 -18.18 5.57 10.77
N ALA A 280 -17.22 4.87 11.40
CA ALA A 280 -16.55 3.74 10.76
C ALA A 280 -17.53 2.60 10.44
N ALA A 281 -18.43 2.27 11.38
CA ALA A 281 -19.46 1.25 11.19
C ALA A 281 -20.43 1.62 10.05
N GLU A 282 -20.88 2.87 9.99
CA GLU A 282 -21.75 3.36 8.90
C GLU A 282 -21.06 3.27 7.54
N VAL A 283 -19.77 3.63 7.45
CA VAL A 283 -18.98 3.46 6.23
C VAL A 283 -18.88 1.99 5.83
N VAL A 284 -18.55 1.11 6.78
CA VAL A 284 -18.44 -0.34 6.52
C VAL A 284 -19.78 -0.95 6.11
N ASP A 285 -20.91 -0.45 6.63
CA ASP A 285 -22.24 -0.92 6.26
C ASP A 285 -22.58 -0.68 4.78
N GLN A 286 -22.04 0.39 4.18
CA GLN A 286 -22.22 0.73 2.76
C GLN A 286 -21.68 -0.33 1.79
N TYR A 287 -20.82 -1.23 2.25
CA TYR A 287 -20.24 -2.31 1.43
C TYR A 287 -21.14 -3.55 1.35
N GLY A 288 -22.25 -3.59 2.09
CA GLY A 288 -23.26 -4.65 2.03
C GLY A 288 -22.88 -5.93 2.80
N LYS A 289 -23.79 -6.91 2.79
CA LYS A 289 -23.66 -8.16 3.58
C LYS A 289 -22.60 -9.13 3.04
N THR A 290 -22.19 -8.98 1.78
CA THR A 290 -21.18 -9.82 1.10
C THR A 290 -19.75 -9.33 1.33
N PHE A 291 -19.56 -8.20 2.00
CA PHE A 291 -18.25 -7.69 2.35
C PHE A 291 -17.68 -8.52 3.51
N ALA A 292 -16.64 -9.30 3.23
CA ALA A 292 -16.08 -10.29 4.15
C ALA A 292 -15.49 -9.68 5.43
N ASP A 293 -15.25 -8.37 5.43
CA ASP A 293 -14.53 -7.64 6.48
C ASP A 293 -15.41 -6.86 7.46
N LYS A 294 -16.75 -7.04 7.42
CA LYS A 294 -17.70 -6.31 8.29
C LYS A 294 -17.46 -6.49 9.79
N ALA A 295 -16.83 -7.59 10.18
CA ALA A 295 -16.55 -7.94 11.58
C ALA A 295 -15.15 -7.51 12.06
N ARG A 296 -14.32 -6.93 11.19
CA ARG A 296 -12.95 -6.52 11.56
C ARG A 296 -12.97 -5.22 12.36
N PRO A 297 -12.10 -5.09 13.39
CA PRO A 297 -11.88 -3.80 14.04
C PRO A 297 -11.45 -2.76 13.01
N THR A 298 -12.13 -1.63 13.03
CA THR A 298 -11.81 -0.48 12.18
C THR A 298 -11.09 0.57 12.98
N VAL A 299 -10.26 1.33 12.28
CA VAL A 299 -9.54 2.46 12.83
C VAL A 299 -9.84 3.67 11.95
N VAL A 300 -9.97 4.84 12.57
CA VAL A 300 -10.26 6.09 11.87
C VAL A 300 -9.09 7.04 12.07
N ASP A 301 -8.61 7.61 10.98
CA ASP A 301 -7.63 8.68 10.97
C ASP A 301 -8.30 9.99 10.54
N HIS A 302 -8.04 11.09 11.24
CA HIS A 302 -8.26 12.43 10.72
C HIS A 302 -7.10 12.81 9.82
N VAL A 303 -7.40 13.24 8.61
CA VAL A 303 -6.45 13.71 7.61
C VAL A 303 -6.39 15.23 7.71
N GLU A 304 -5.26 15.75 8.16
CA GLU A 304 -4.98 17.18 8.22
C GLU A 304 -4.75 17.75 6.81
N ASP A 305 -4.85 19.07 6.66
CA ASP A 305 -4.74 19.75 5.35
C ASP A 305 -3.38 19.55 4.68
N ASP A 306 -2.34 19.24 5.46
CA ASP A 306 -0.99 18.90 4.99
C ASP A 306 -0.82 17.40 4.64
N GLY A 307 -1.88 16.61 4.75
CA GLY A 307 -1.90 15.17 4.50
C GLY A 307 -1.44 14.31 5.67
N ARG A 308 -1.00 14.90 6.79
CA ARG A 308 -0.70 14.16 8.02
C ARG A 308 -1.95 13.47 8.53
N ARG A 309 -1.75 12.35 9.21
CA ARG A 309 -2.83 11.52 9.74
C ARG A 309 -2.70 11.42 11.24
N ARG A 310 -3.79 11.71 11.94
CA ARG A 310 -3.91 11.52 13.38
C ARG A 310 -4.98 10.46 13.66
N ARG A 311 -4.58 9.39 14.34
CA ARG A 311 -5.50 8.33 14.78
C ARG A 311 -6.50 8.92 15.77
N LEU A 312 -7.78 8.66 15.53
CA LEU A 312 -8.88 9.05 16.42
C LEU A 312 -9.25 7.88 17.35
N ALA A 313 -9.66 8.17 18.58
CA ALA A 313 -10.16 7.15 19.50
C ALA A 313 -11.58 6.72 19.09
N PRO A 314 -11.87 5.42 18.94
CA PRO A 314 -13.15 4.95 18.42
C PRO A 314 -14.34 5.25 19.35
N GLU A 315 -14.10 5.31 20.66
CA GLU A 315 -15.13 5.61 21.67
C GLU A 315 -15.35 7.11 21.91
N ALA A 316 -14.45 7.96 21.41
CA ALA A 316 -14.58 9.42 21.54
C ALA A 316 -15.59 9.97 20.52
N THR A 317 -16.22 11.10 20.85
CA THR A 317 -17.12 11.78 19.93
C THR A 317 -16.34 12.55 18.85
N LEU A 318 -16.98 12.85 17.73
CA LEU A 318 -16.41 13.73 16.70
C LEU A 318 -16.01 15.10 17.28
N HIS A 319 -16.80 15.63 18.22
CA HIS A 319 -16.50 16.85 18.95
C HIS A 319 -15.22 16.74 19.76
N ASP A 320 -15.09 15.70 20.59
CA ASP A 320 -13.94 15.50 21.48
C ASP A 320 -12.64 15.31 20.70
N GLU A 321 -12.73 14.65 19.54
CA GLU A 321 -11.60 14.45 18.63
C GLU A 321 -11.32 15.68 17.74
N GLY A 322 -12.04 16.78 17.93
CA GLY A 322 -11.82 18.03 17.19
C GLY A 322 -12.15 17.93 15.70
N VAL A 323 -13.02 17.00 15.31
CA VAL A 323 -13.54 16.91 13.93
C VAL A 323 -14.49 18.08 13.70
N ARG A 324 -14.22 18.84 12.62
CA ARG A 324 -14.95 20.06 12.27
C ARG A 324 -15.71 19.90 10.96
N GLU A 325 -16.50 20.92 10.64
CA GLU A 325 -17.15 21.06 9.33
C GLU A 325 -16.14 20.91 8.19
N GLY A 326 -16.47 20.08 7.20
CA GLY A 326 -15.61 19.83 6.04
C GLY A 326 -14.41 18.90 6.30
N ALA A 327 -14.25 18.35 7.51
CA ALA A 327 -13.11 17.50 7.84
C ALA A 327 -13.02 16.24 6.96
N HIS A 328 -11.78 15.79 6.77
CA HIS A 328 -11.45 14.59 5.99
C HIS A 328 -11.03 13.45 6.92
N LEU A 329 -11.84 12.40 6.98
CA LEU A 329 -11.55 11.19 7.75
C LEU A 329 -11.16 10.05 6.81
N ARG A 330 -10.40 9.09 7.33
CA ARG A 330 -10.04 7.86 6.64
C ARG A 330 -10.30 6.68 7.55
N VAL A 331 -11.18 5.78 7.12
CA VAL A 331 -11.48 4.51 7.78
C VAL A 331 -10.58 3.45 7.14
N GLY A 332 -9.84 2.73 7.97
CA GLY A 332 -9.10 1.52 7.59
C GLY A 332 -9.39 0.38 8.56
N PHE A 333 -8.87 -0.80 8.27
CA PHE A 333 -8.85 -1.89 9.24
C PHE A 333 -7.62 -1.78 10.14
N GLU A 334 -7.78 -2.21 11.39
CA GLU A 334 -6.66 -2.30 12.32
C GLU A 334 -5.60 -3.27 11.77
N ALA A 335 -4.36 -2.79 11.61
CA ALA A 335 -3.26 -3.61 11.16
C ALA A 335 -2.64 -4.35 12.36
N THR A 336 -2.85 -5.66 12.44
CA THR A 336 -2.18 -6.51 13.42
C THR A 336 -0.81 -6.94 12.87
N ALA A 337 0.27 -6.70 13.60
CA ALA A 337 1.62 -7.10 13.17
C ALA A 337 1.77 -8.64 13.18
N GLY A 338 2.39 -9.21 12.12
CA GLY A 338 2.92 -10.59 12.14
C GLY A 338 2.52 -11.53 11.00
N ALA A 339 1.55 -11.18 10.16
CA ALA A 339 1.26 -11.91 8.92
C ALA A 339 0.58 -10.96 7.93
N ILE A 340 0.91 -11.05 6.64
CA ILE A 340 0.14 -10.32 5.62
C ILE A 340 -1.21 -11.01 5.55
N ASN A 341 -2.19 -10.42 6.23
CA ASN A 341 -3.56 -10.87 6.12
C ASN A 341 -3.94 -10.83 4.62
N PRO A 342 -4.37 -11.95 4.03
CA PRO A 342 -4.80 -11.98 2.63
C PRO A 342 -5.84 -10.90 2.28
N LEU A 343 -6.59 -10.43 3.29
CA LEU A 343 -7.57 -9.35 3.17
C LEU A 343 -6.91 -7.96 3.12
N ASP A 344 -5.87 -7.69 3.91
CA ASP A 344 -5.10 -6.43 3.82
C ASP A 344 -4.42 -6.29 2.46
N ARG A 345 -3.97 -7.42 1.92
CA ARG A 345 -3.50 -7.51 0.54
C ARG A 345 -4.62 -7.18 -0.43
N GLN A 346 -5.79 -7.81 -0.32
CA GLN A 346 -6.92 -7.58 -1.22
C GLN A 346 -7.41 -6.11 -1.21
N ASP A 347 -7.48 -5.49 -0.03
CA ASP A 347 -7.82 -4.08 0.12
C ASP A 347 -6.77 -3.18 -0.55
N ALA A 348 -5.49 -3.47 -0.34
CA ALA A 348 -4.42 -2.73 -0.99
C ALA A 348 -4.47 -2.87 -2.51
N LEU A 349 -4.68 -4.09 -3.04
CA LEU A 349 -4.84 -4.31 -4.49
C LEU A 349 -6.05 -3.53 -5.05
N SER A 350 -7.16 -3.50 -4.31
CA SER A 350 -8.38 -2.76 -4.69
C SER A 350 -8.15 -1.25 -4.67
N ARG A 351 -7.46 -0.74 -3.64
CA ARG A 351 -7.05 0.65 -3.52
C ARG A 351 -6.18 1.08 -4.69
N VAL A 352 -5.11 0.32 -4.98
CA VAL A 352 -4.23 0.58 -6.13
C VAL A 352 -5.04 0.67 -7.41
N ARG A 353 -5.92 -0.31 -7.67
CA ARG A 353 -6.78 -0.30 -8.86
C ARG A 353 -7.58 1.01 -8.96
N ASN A 354 -8.18 1.45 -7.87
CA ASN A 354 -9.00 2.66 -7.84
C ASN A 354 -8.16 3.94 -8.06
N GLU A 355 -7.00 4.04 -7.43
CA GLU A 355 -6.04 5.15 -7.62
C GLU A 355 -5.61 5.22 -9.09
N LEU A 356 -5.28 4.08 -9.69
CA LEU A 356 -4.85 4.02 -11.09
C LEU A 356 -5.94 4.37 -12.09
N LEU A 357 -7.16 3.88 -11.87
CA LEU A 357 -8.30 4.27 -12.70
C LEU A 357 -8.62 5.76 -12.55
N SER A 358 -8.43 6.34 -11.37
CA SER A 358 -8.57 7.77 -11.15
C SER A 358 -7.51 8.57 -11.89
N PHE A 359 -6.24 8.18 -11.77
CA PHE A 359 -5.12 8.82 -12.46
C PHE A 359 -5.29 8.75 -13.99
N ALA A 360 -5.62 7.58 -14.53
CA ALA A 360 -5.85 7.39 -15.97
C ALA A 360 -6.99 8.25 -16.53
N ARG A 361 -8.05 8.53 -15.76
CA ARG A 361 -9.12 9.45 -16.20
C ARG A 361 -8.63 10.88 -16.39
N SER A 362 -7.59 11.30 -15.67
CA SER A 362 -6.99 12.63 -15.81
C SER A 362 -5.98 12.74 -16.96
N ARG A 363 -5.57 11.60 -17.55
CA ARG A 363 -4.58 11.51 -18.62
C ARG A 363 -5.07 10.66 -19.79
N PRO A 364 -5.69 11.27 -20.82
CA PRO A 364 -6.26 10.55 -21.96
C PRO A 364 -5.24 9.76 -22.81
N ASP A 365 -3.96 10.12 -22.71
CA ASP A 365 -2.84 9.49 -23.40
C ASP A 365 -2.27 8.27 -22.66
N LEU A 366 -2.74 8.01 -21.43
CA LEU A 366 -2.34 6.87 -20.62
C LEU A 366 -3.36 5.73 -20.75
N VAL A 367 -2.87 4.56 -21.14
CA VAL A 367 -3.63 3.32 -21.12
C VAL A 367 -3.14 2.46 -19.97
N VAL A 368 -4.05 2.04 -19.09
CA VAL A 368 -3.76 1.17 -17.95
C VAL A 368 -4.51 -0.15 -18.12
N ARG A 369 -3.79 -1.28 -18.02
CA ARG A 369 -4.35 -2.62 -18.02
C ARG A 369 -3.94 -3.35 -16.76
N GLY A 370 -4.88 -4.01 -16.10
CA GLY A 370 -4.63 -4.80 -14.89
C GLY A 370 -4.84 -6.29 -15.13
N PHE A 371 -3.96 -7.12 -14.56
CA PHE A 371 -3.98 -8.57 -14.65
C PHE A 371 -3.98 -9.22 -13.25
N PRO A 372 -5.00 -10.02 -12.89
CA PRO A 372 -6.28 -10.15 -13.58
C PRO A 372 -7.14 -8.86 -13.47
N PRO A 373 -8.14 -8.63 -14.34
CA PRO A 373 -8.85 -7.35 -14.42
C PRO A 373 -9.59 -6.89 -13.15
N MET A 374 -10.03 -7.83 -12.31
CA MET A 374 -10.83 -7.52 -11.12
C MET A 374 -9.99 -7.16 -9.90
N LEU A 375 -8.90 -7.90 -9.68
CA LEU A 375 -7.99 -7.72 -8.57
C LEU A 375 -6.55 -7.84 -9.10
N PRO A 376 -6.07 -6.82 -9.82
CA PRO A 376 -4.81 -6.93 -10.52
C PRO A 376 -3.65 -7.05 -9.53
N THR A 377 -2.82 -8.07 -9.73
CA THR A 377 -1.50 -8.17 -9.10
C THR A 377 -0.41 -7.66 -10.02
N GLU A 378 -0.73 -7.41 -11.29
CA GLU A 378 0.16 -6.83 -12.28
C GLU A 378 -0.58 -5.74 -13.05
N TYR A 379 0.14 -4.68 -13.41
CA TYR A 379 -0.35 -3.60 -14.26
C TYR A 379 0.59 -3.41 -15.44
N GLU A 380 0.03 -3.17 -16.62
CA GLU A 380 0.74 -2.68 -17.81
C GLU A 380 0.26 -1.25 -18.09
N LEU A 381 1.23 -0.36 -18.29
CA LEU A 381 1.03 1.05 -18.56
C LEU A 381 1.59 1.35 -19.93
N GLU A 382 0.80 2.02 -20.76
CA GLU A 382 1.25 2.55 -22.04
C GLU A 382 0.98 4.05 -22.08
N PHE A 383 2.01 4.84 -22.36
CA PHE A 383 1.90 6.30 -22.44
C PHE A 383 2.87 6.89 -23.48
N THR A 384 2.65 8.16 -23.83
CA THR A 384 3.52 8.91 -24.75
C THR A 384 4.23 10.03 -24.01
N GLN A 385 5.57 10.02 -24.04
CA GLN A 385 6.44 11.02 -23.41
C GLN A 385 7.79 11.05 -24.14
N PRO A 386 8.27 12.21 -24.63
CA PRO A 386 9.61 12.30 -25.21
C PRO A 386 10.72 11.81 -24.27
N SER A 387 11.57 10.93 -24.78
CA SER A 387 12.64 10.24 -24.05
C SER A 387 13.80 9.82 -24.97
N LEU A 388 14.70 8.99 -24.45
CA LEU A 388 15.85 8.41 -25.13
C LEU A 388 15.75 6.88 -25.15
N GLY A 389 15.96 6.30 -26.31
CA GLY A 389 16.13 4.87 -26.55
C GLY A 389 17.60 4.56 -26.82
N PRO A 390 17.96 3.27 -26.80
CA PRO A 390 19.36 2.86 -26.93
C PRO A 390 19.98 3.31 -28.25
N PRO A 391 21.31 3.49 -28.27
CA PRO A 391 22.02 3.81 -29.50
C PRO A 391 21.96 2.64 -30.48
N ARG A 392 21.98 2.94 -31.79
CA ARG A 392 21.93 1.91 -32.84
C ARG A 392 23.23 1.11 -32.98
N THR A 393 24.31 1.66 -32.44
CA THR A 393 25.66 1.11 -32.43
C THR A 393 26.23 1.27 -31.03
N GLN A 394 27.16 0.40 -30.64
CA GLN A 394 27.71 0.36 -29.28
C GLN A 394 28.28 1.70 -28.78
N ASP A 395 28.84 2.52 -29.68
CA ASP A 395 29.39 3.84 -29.39
C ASP A 395 28.59 4.99 -30.04
N GLY A 396 27.33 4.74 -30.42
CA GLY A 396 26.49 5.75 -31.07
C GLY A 396 25.75 6.66 -30.09
N ASP A 397 25.15 7.72 -30.62
CA ASP A 397 24.21 8.57 -29.86
C ASP A 397 22.89 7.84 -29.58
N PRO A 398 22.24 8.11 -28.42
CA PRO A 398 20.93 7.57 -28.13
C PRO A 398 19.90 8.04 -29.14
N THR A 399 18.87 7.23 -29.36
CA THR A 399 17.82 7.53 -30.31
C THR A 399 16.63 8.19 -29.63
N ARG A 400 15.91 9.09 -30.31
CA ARG A 400 14.68 9.67 -29.76
C ARG A 400 13.56 8.63 -29.78
N VAL A 401 12.88 8.46 -28.65
CA VAL A 401 11.70 7.61 -28.50
C VAL A 401 10.62 8.38 -27.74
N GLU A 402 9.36 7.98 -27.92
CA GLU A 402 8.22 8.67 -27.27
C GLU A 402 7.21 7.70 -26.65
N ARG A 403 7.14 6.45 -27.10
CA ARG A 403 6.14 5.50 -26.65
C ARG A 403 6.76 4.57 -25.61
N HIS A 404 6.15 4.54 -24.44
CA HIS A 404 6.63 3.74 -23.32
C HIS A 404 5.62 2.68 -22.92
N VAL A 405 6.13 1.49 -22.61
CA VAL A 405 5.39 0.42 -21.97
C VAL A 405 6.11 0.05 -20.68
N VAL A 406 5.40 0.07 -19.56
CA VAL A 406 5.94 -0.19 -18.22
C VAL A 406 5.02 -1.18 -17.52
N SER A 407 5.59 -2.21 -16.91
CA SER A 407 4.88 -3.19 -16.10
C SER A 407 5.18 -3.00 -14.62
N ILE A 408 4.17 -3.22 -13.79
CA ILE A 408 4.24 -3.10 -12.34
C ILE A 408 3.71 -4.38 -11.72
N SER A 409 4.52 -5.03 -10.88
CA SER A 409 4.19 -6.26 -10.19
C SER A 409 4.00 -6.03 -8.69
N LEU A 410 2.81 -6.36 -8.20
CA LEU A 410 2.43 -6.38 -6.78
C LEU A 410 2.65 -7.80 -6.25
N ARG A 411 3.89 -8.11 -5.87
CA ARG A 411 4.32 -9.43 -5.35
C ARG A 411 3.52 -9.85 -4.13
N GLY A 412 3.55 -11.15 -3.77
CA GLY A 412 2.71 -11.77 -2.71
C GLY A 412 2.76 -11.11 -1.32
N ASP A 413 3.82 -10.35 -1.08
CA ASP A 413 4.17 -9.60 0.11
C ASP A 413 3.71 -8.12 0.10
N PHE A 414 3.13 -7.66 -1.01
CA PHE A 414 2.40 -6.38 -1.06
C PHE A 414 1.18 -6.40 -0.11
N PRO A 415 0.89 -5.31 0.63
CA PRO A 415 1.52 -3.99 0.55
C PRO A 415 2.66 -3.75 1.53
N GLN A 416 3.23 -4.77 2.18
CA GLN A 416 4.33 -4.58 3.13
C GLN A 416 5.65 -4.27 2.44
N THR A 417 5.83 -4.77 1.21
CA THR A 417 6.95 -4.43 0.35
C THR A 417 6.52 -3.57 -0.83
N PRO A 418 7.44 -2.74 -1.36
CA PRO A 418 7.13 -1.90 -2.51
C PRO A 418 6.80 -2.73 -3.75
N PRO A 419 6.01 -2.16 -4.69
CA PRO A 419 5.84 -2.76 -6.00
C PRO A 419 7.18 -2.86 -6.74
N VAL A 420 7.30 -3.83 -7.64
CA VAL A 420 8.45 -3.94 -8.54
C VAL A 420 8.04 -3.42 -9.92
N VAL A 421 8.86 -2.60 -10.53
CA VAL A 421 8.55 -1.93 -11.80
C VAL A 421 9.59 -2.31 -12.86
N PHE A 422 9.12 -2.61 -14.07
CA PHE A 422 9.94 -2.92 -15.23
C PHE A 422 9.55 -2.05 -16.41
N TRP A 423 10.54 -1.55 -17.13
CA TRP A 423 10.39 -0.84 -18.38
C TRP A 423 10.46 -1.83 -19.55
N ASP A 424 9.30 -2.13 -20.14
CA ASP A 424 9.21 -3.17 -21.18
C ASP A 424 9.60 -2.63 -22.57
N SER A 425 9.33 -1.35 -22.84
CA SER A 425 9.80 -0.68 -24.06
C SER A 425 11.27 -0.28 -23.94
N LEU A 426 12.04 -0.38 -25.04
CA LEU A 426 13.44 0.05 -25.08
C LEU A 426 13.62 1.48 -24.56
N ILE A 427 14.50 1.64 -23.56
CA ILE A 427 14.81 2.93 -22.97
C ILE A 427 16.29 3.00 -22.61
N PHE A 428 16.89 4.17 -22.81
CA PHE A 428 18.27 4.49 -22.45
C PHE A 428 18.25 5.45 -21.26
N HIS A 429 18.26 4.92 -20.03
CA HIS A 429 18.05 5.73 -18.83
C HIS A 429 18.91 5.25 -17.65
N PRO A 430 19.58 6.16 -16.89
CA PRO A 430 20.52 5.77 -15.83
C PRO A 430 19.91 4.87 -14.76
N ASN A 431 18.69 5.16 -14.32
CA ASN A 431 18.00 4.41 -13.24
C ASN A 431 17.15 3.23 -13.73
N VAL A 432 17.32 2.78 -14.97
CA VAL A 432 16.65 1.59 -15.51
C VAL A 432 17.71 0.59 -15.91
N TYR A 433 17.58 -0.65 -15.45
CA TYR A 433 18.50 -1.70 -15.86
C TYR A 433 18.34 -1.95 -17.37
N PRO A 434 19.42 -1.97 -18.16
CA PRO A 434 19.31 -2.05 -19.61
C PRO A 434 18.39 -3.18 -20.06
N ASN A 435 17.40 -2.84 -20.88
CA ASN A 435 16.55 -3.80 -21.59
C ASN A 435 17.02 -4.02 -23.04
N TYR A 436 18.30 -3.77 -23.27
CA TYR A 436 18.99 -3.83 -24.55
C TYR A 436 20.46 -4.24 -24.34
N GLY A 437 21.11 -4.65 -25.42
CA GLY A 437 22.53 -5.04 -25.39
C GLY A 437 22.83 -6.28 -24.54
N ASP A 438 24.12 -6.55 -24.37
CA ASP A 438 24.60 -7.78 -23.74
C ASP A 438 24.20 -7.88 -22.25
N MET A 439 24.20 -6.76 -21.51
CA MET A 439 23.80 -6.77 -20.09
C MET A 439 22.37 -7.26 -19.85
N SER A 440 21.45 -7.02 -20.81
CA SER A 440 20.09 -7.54 -20.74
C SER A 440 20.00 -9.03 -21.09
N LEU A 441 20.96 -9.56 -21.86
CA LEU A 441 21.02 -10.97 -22.21
C LEU A 441 21.67 -11.79 -21.09
N ASP A 442 22.66 -11.20 -20.41
CA ASP A 442 23.35 -11.82 -19.28
C ASP A 442 22.49 -11.87 -18.01
N HIS A 443 21.61 -10.87 -17.83
CA HIS A 443 20.68 -10.76 -16.70
C HIS A 443 19.24 -10.48 -17.15
N PRO A 444 18.60 -11.42 -17.85
CA PRO A 444 17.26 -11.23 -18.42
C PRO A 444 16.19 -10.93 -17.36
N GLU A 445 16.37 -11.41 -16.13
CA GLU A 445 15.47 -11.15 -14.99
C GLU A 445 15.51 -9.70 -14.49
N HIS A 446 16.57 -8.97 -14.80
CA HIS A 446 16.70 -7.55 -14.47
C HIS A 446 16.39 -6.65 -15.66
N SER A 447 16.15 -7.19 -16.86
CA SER A 447 15.87 -6.42 -18.07
C SER A 447 14.74 -5.41 -17.83
N GLY A 448 15.07 -4.11 -17.90
CA GLY A 448 14.12 -3.02 -17.69
C GLY A 448 13.81 -2.71 -16.22
N LEU A 449 14.41 -3.39 -15.24
CA LEU A 449 14.14 -3.16 -13.82
C LEU A 449 14.40 -1.69 -13.45
N VAL A 450 13.40 -1.04 -12.84
CA VAL A 450 13.47 0.37 -12.47
C VAL A 450 13.98 0.51 -11.05
N CYS A 451 15.00 1.36 -10.86
CA CYS A 451 15.43 1.77 -9.54
C CYS A 451 14.49 2.86 -9.02
N LEU A 452 13.69 2.55 -8.00
CA LEU A 452 12.83 3.53 -7.33
C LEU A 452 13.57 4.36 -6.26
N GLY A 453 14.86 4.07 -6.02
CA GLY A 453 15.71 4.78 -5.06
C GLY A 453 15.08 4.90 -3.67
N MET A 454 15.10 6.12 -3.13
CA MET A 454 14.46 6.47 -1.85
C MET A 454 13.01 6.00 -1.72
N LEU A 455 12.25 5.93 -2.81
CA LEU A 455 10.85 5.49 -2.75
C LEU A 455 10.72 3.99 -2.39
N ALA A 456 11.72 3.17 -2.74
CA ALA A 456 11.80 1.78 -2.28
C ALA A 456 12.27 1.70 -0.82
N GLU A 457 13.25 2.53 -0.42
CA GLU A 457 13.82 2.53 0.93
C GLU A 457 12.87 3.11 1.99
N SER A 458 12.11 4.16 1.65
CA SER A 458 11.11 4.81 2.51
C SER A 458 9.68 4.40 2.15
N TYR A 459 9.51 3.24 1.51
CA TYR A 459 8.21 2.76 1.08
C TYR A 459 7.24 2.66 2.27
N ARG A 460 6.00 3.11 2.04
CA ARG A 460 4.90 2.96 2.98
C ARG A 460 3.74 2.24 2.30
N PRO A 461 3.04 1.30 2.97
CA PRO A 461 1.84 0.64 2.44
C PRO A 461 0.73 1.60 1.98
N SER A 462 0.80 2.87 2.39
CA SER A 462 -0.14 3.93 2.03
C SER A 462 0.30 4.79 0.83
N LEU A 463 1.38 4.43 0.13
CA LEU A 463 1.84 5.12 -1.08
C LEU A 463 0.68 5.22 -2.08
N ASP A 464 0.46 6.43 -2.61
CA ASP A 464 -0.49 6.68 -3.70
C ASP A 464 0.14 6.23 -5.02
N PHE A 465 -0.54 5.32 -5.73
CA PHE A 465 -0.04 4.81 -6.99
C PHE A 465 -0.14 5.82 -8.14
N GLY A 466 -0.94 6.88 -8.01
CA GLY A 466 -0.91 8.02 -8.90
C GLY A 466 0.44 8.75 -8.86
N ASP A 467 1.02 8.92 -7.67
CA ASP A 467 2.35 9.55 -7.50
C ASP A 467 3.46 8.68 -8.09
N LEU A 468 3.40 7.36 -7.87
CA LEU A 468 4.32 6.41 -8.50
C LEU A 468 4.27 6.53 -10.03
N PHE A 469 3.08 6.72 -10.62
CA PHE A 469 2.94 6.80 -12.07
C PHE A 469 3.45 8.11 -12.64
N GLN A 470 3.15 9.22 -11.95
CA GLN A 470 3.71 10.51 -12.29
C GLN A 470 5.25 10.46 -12.24
N LEU A 471 5.82 9.81 -11.23
CA LEU A 471 7.26 9.57 -11.14
C LEU A 471 7.80 8.80 -12.35
N LEU A 472 7.15 7.72 -12.79
CA LEU A 472 7.59 6.97 -13.98
C LEU A 472 7.53 7.80 -15.27
N ILE A 473 6.53 8.66 -15.42
CA ILE A 473 6.45 9.60 -16.55
C ILE A 473 7.57 10.64 -16.48
N ASP A 474 7.86 11.15 -15.29
CA ASP A 474 8.95 12.10 -15.07
C ASP A 474 10.33 11.46 -15.27
N MET A 475 10.49 10.15 -14.99
CA MET A 475 11.68 9.39 -15.37
C MET A 475 11.85 9.36 -16.90
N ALA A 476 10.79 9.04 -17.65
CA ALA A 476 10.85 9.03 -19.13
C ALA A 476 11.29 10.39 -19.68
N ALA A 477 10.83 11.47 -19.06
CA ALA A 477 11.16 12.85 -19.43
C ALA A 477 12.52 13.34 -18.88
N PHE A 478 13.29 12.51 -18.17
CA PHE A 478 14.52 12.90 -17.46
C PHE A 478 14.31 14.07 -16.50
N ARG A 479 13.13 14.17 -15.89
CA ARG A 479 12.83 15.14 -14.82
C ARG A 479 13.12 14.58 -13.44
N ASN A 480 13.15 13.26 -13.31
CA ASN A 480 13.41 12.56 -12.07
C ASN A 480 14.38 11.40 -12.30
N TYR A 481 15.67 11.64 -12.06
CA TYR A 481 16.73 10.63 -12.11
C TYR A 481 17.88 11.04 -11.18
N GLY A 482 18.64 10.08 -10.70
CA GLY A 482 19.83 10.29 -9.86
C GLY A 482 21.03 9.57 -10.47
N LEU A 483 22.22 10.15 -10.32
CA LEU A 483 23.48 9.48 -10.69
C LEU A 483 24.29 9.09 -9.44
N LEU A 484 24.13 9.86 -8.38
CA LEU A 484 24.81 9.71 -7.10
C LEU A 484 23.78 9.82 -5.98
N GLU A 485 23.99 9.08 -4.91
CA GLU A 485 23.15 9.11 -3.71
C GLU A 485 24.03 9.35 -2.48
N PRO A 486 23.65 10.29 -1.60
CA PRO A 486 24.36 10.51 -0.34
C PRO A 486 24.24 9.30 0.58
N THR A 487 25.33 8.92 1.26
CA THR A 487 25.32 7.76 2.17
C THR A 487 24.96 8.16 3.61
N GLY A 488 24.83 9.45 3.92
CA GLY A 488 24.71 9.96 5.29
C GLY A 488 26.02 9.95 6.09
N VAL A 489 27.10 9.38 5.54
CA VAL A 489 28.42 9.38 6.18
C VAL A 489 29.15 10.64 5.77
N VAL A 490 29.54 11.46 6.75
CA VAL A 490 30.38 12.64 6.52
C VAL A 490 31.84 12.21 6.61
N GLY A 491 32.56 12.32 5.50
CA GLY A 491 33.98 12.02 5.42
C GLY A 491 34.84 12.98 6.26
N ALA A 492 36.12 12.64 6.43
CA ALA A 492 37.06 13.45 7.20
C ALA A 492 37.29 14.86 6.62
N ASP A 493 36.92 15.10 5.36
CA ASP A 493 36.96 16.41 4.71
C ASP A 493 35.67 17.24 4.91
N GLY A 494 34.71 16.72 5.68
CA GLY A 494 33.43 17.36 5.95
C GLY A 494 32.42 17.23 4.81
N ARG A 495 32.73 16.48 3.74
CA ARG A 495 31.79 16.21 2.65
C ARG A 495 31.05 14.90 2.89
N GLU A 496 29.78 14.88 2.52
CA GLU A 496 28.99 13.66 2.55
C GLU A 496 29.50 12.69 1.48
N GLU A 497 29.81 11.46 1.88
CA GLU A 497 30.17 10.40 0.95
C GLU A 497 28.97 10.08 0.07
N THR A 498 29.23 9.81 -1.21
CA THR A 498 28.18 9.46 -2.18
C THR A 498 28.46 8.10 -2.79
N ARG A 499 27.42 7.28 -2.93
CA ARG A 499 27.46 6.03 -3.70
C ARG A 499 26.86 6.24 -5.09
N VAL A 500 27.28 5.38 -6.03
CA VAL A 500 26.72 5.35 -7.38
C VAL A 500 25.26 4.90 -7.32
N ASN A 501 24.38 5.61 -8.01
CA ASN A 501 22.94 5.32 -8.06
C ASN A 501 22.44 5.24 -9.51
N PHE A 502 22.96 4.28 -10.28
CA PHE A 502 22.48 3.98 -11.63
C PHE A 502 22.66 2.48 -11.94
N TYR A 503 21.80 1.95 -12.81
CA TYR A 503 21.96 0.62 -13.39
C TYR A 503 22.64 0.68 -14.76
N ASP A 504 22.28 1.66 -15.59
CA ASP A 504 22.85 1.84 -16.91
C ASP A 504 24.00 2.85 -16.88
N ARG A 505 25.23 2.33 -16.84
CA ARG A 505 26.44 3.14 -16.82
C ARG A 505 26.62 3.97 -18.09
N ALA A 506 26.23 3.45 -19.25
CA ALA A 506 26.38 4.18 -20.51
C ALA A 506 25.42 5.38 -20.56
N ALA A 507 24.17 5.18 -20.13
CA ALA A 507 23.21 6.26 -20.00
C ALA A 507 23.64 7.29 -18.94
N ALA A 508 24.17 6.85 -17.80
CA ALA A 508 24.67 7.73 -16.75
C ALA A 508 25.79 8.67 -17.25
N ILE A 509 26.76 8.13 -18.00
CA ILE A 509 27.85 8.92 -18.59
C ILE A 509 27.30 9.90 -19.62
N TRP A 510 26.47 9.41 -20.55
CA TRP A 510 25.95 10.25 -21.63
C TRP A 510 25.14 11.44 -21.10
N VAL A 511 24.24 11.21 -20.14
CA VAL A 511 23.42 12.25 -19.52
C VAL A 511 24.27 13.29 -18.79
N ALA A 512 25.36 12.87 -18.15
CA ALA A 512 26.29 13.78 -17.48
C ALA A 512 27.07 14.67 -18.48
N GLU A 513 27.37 14.14 -19.66
CA GLU A 513 28.11 14.84 -20.72
C GLU A 513 27.20 15.72 -21.61
N HIS A 514 25.89 15.46 -21.66
CA HIS A 514 24.93 16.12 -22.57
C HIS A 514 23.77 16.83 -21.84
N PRO A 515 24.03 17.71 -20.84
CA PRO A 515 22.98 18.36 -20.07
C PRO A 515 22.06 19.27 -20.90
N GLU A 516 22.58 19.86 -21.99
CA GLU A 516 21.80 20.71 -22.89
C GLU A 516 20.72 19.91 -23.64
N GLU A 517 21.01 18.67 -24.01
CA GLU A 517 20.05 17.81 -24.69
C GLU A 517 18.90 17.38 -23.77
N ILE A 518 19.21 17.19 -22.48
CA ILE A 518 18.21 16.91 -21.44
C ILE A 518 17.30 18.12 -21.22
N LEU A 519 17.86 19.33 -21.20
CA LEU A 519 17.06 20.56 -21.13
C LEU A 519 16.14 20.73 -22.34
N GLN A 520 16.63 20.45 -23.55
CA GLN A 520 15.86 20.60 -24.79
C GLN A 520 14.63 19.68 -24.84
N MET A 521 14.69 18.52 -24.19
CA MET A 521 13.54 17.61 -24.04
C MET A 521 12.67 17.90 -22.81
N GLY A 522 12.95 18.98 -22.08
CA GLY A 522 12.18 19.39 -20.90
C GLY A 522 12.50 18.58 -19.63
N GLY A 523 13.67 17.95 -19.59
CA GLY A 523 14.23 17.30 -18.40
C GLY A 523 15.05 18.26 -17.52
N SER A 524 15.63 17.72 -16.45
CA SER A 524 16.46 18.48 -15.49
C SER A 524 17.91 17.98 -15.54
N PRO A 525 18.88 18.79 -16.01
CA PRO A 525 20.29 18.41 -16.02
C PRO A 525 20.85 18.42 -14.60
N GLY A 526 21.33 17.27 -14.14
CA GLY A 526 21.66 17.05 -12.75
C GLY A 526 20.42 16.66 -11.97
N GLY A 527 20.37 15.39 -11.54
CA GLY A 527 19.39 14.96 -10.56
C GLY A 527 19.39 15.99 -9.44
N ARG A 528 18.27 16.70 -9.25
CA ARG A 528 18.14 17.56 -8.09
C ARG A 528 18.46 16.64 -6.90
N PRO A 529 19.50 16.90 -6.08
CA PRO A 529 19.49 16.30 -4.76
C PRO A 529 18.12 16.66 -4.21
N MET A 530 17.35 15.66 -3.81
CA MET A 530 16.04 15.88 -3.23
C MET A 530 16.30 16.81 -2.05
N ARG A 531 16.08 18.11 -2.22
CA ARG A 531 16.24 19.05 -1.12
C ARG A 531 15.14 18.63 -0.16
N VAL A 532 15.52 17.95 0.90
CA VAL A 532 14.79 18.05 2.16
C VAL A 532 15.03 19.49 2.60
N GLU A 533 14.30 20.45 2.02
CA GLU A 533 14.32 21.80 2.53
C GLU A 533 13.75 21.73 3.95
N PRO A 534 14.44 22.25 4.97
CA PRO A 534 13.81 22.48 6.26
C PRO A 534 12.62 23.41 6.03
N GLU A 535 11.47 22.99 6.56
CA GLU A 535 10.15 23.63 6.43
C GLU A 535 10.21 25.15 6.19
N TYR A 536 9.82 25.57 4.99
CA TYR A 536 9.46 26.95 4.74
C TYR A 536 8.06 27.18 5.34
N ARG A 537 7.99 27.82 6.52
CA ARG A 537 6.74 28.35 7.07
C ARG A 537 6.25 29.49 6.18
N ASN A 538 5.20 29.23 5.41
CA ASN A 538 4.44 30.31 4.80
C ASN A 538 3.68 31.09 5.89
N VAL A 539 3.91 32.41 5.92
CA VAL A 539 2.94 33.38 6.44
C VAL A 539 1.92 33.59 5.34
N ILE A 540 0.65 33.26 5.60
CA ILE A 540 -0.46 33.52 4.68
C ILE A 540 -1.36 34.58 5.29
N GLU A 541 -1.40 35.75 4.64
CA GLU A 541 -2.46 36.75 4.78
C GLU A 541 -3.68 36.34 3.94
N ALA A 542 -4.85 36.76 4.38
CA ALA A 542 -6.14 36.21 4.00
C ALA A 542 -6.59 36.45 2.54
N VAL A 543 -7.07 35.36 1.94
CA VAL A 543 -8.29 35.12 1.12
C VAL A 543 -8.85 36.27 0.25
N THR A 544 -9.13 35.91 -1.01
CA THR A 544 -10.50 36.04 -1.56
C THR A 544 -10.87 34.79 -2.34
#